data_AF-A0A0L9UBU7-F1
#
_entry.id   AF-A0A0L9UBU7-F1
#
_cell.length_a   1.000
_cell.length_b   1.000
_cell.length_c   1.000
_cell.angle_alpha   90.00
_cell.angle_beta   90.00
_cell.angle_gamma   90.00
#
_symmetry.space_group_name_H-M   'P 1'
#
loop_
_entity.id
_entity.type
_entity.pdbx_description
1 polymer ?
#
loop_
_entity_poly.entity_id
_entity_poly.type
_entity_poly.pdbx_seq_one_letter_code
_entity_poly.pdbx_strand_id
1 'polypeptide(L)'
;MVKHEDENPSSLNVRSSPISSMTKAESDQHFEVVIKKVLFSENKLCEKVLGDFMEGLVWPECFIKISDKILVVFFRFGEGGARSRKEPQKLFKLLEVFESLEKLKPHISQIFEGEPGADICTRFRELEKLIIDASSKVLWEFELQIEGNIDGLPPPQDGSVPKLKNLIFKKPLF
;
A
#
# COMPACT_ATOMS: atom_id res chain seq x y z
N MET A 1 -36.56 -46.86 1.15
CA MET A 1 -35.68 -46.55 0.02
C MET A 1 -34.85 -45.35 0.41
N VAL A 2 -33.63 -45.61 0.89
CA VAL A 2 -32.66 -44.60 1.30
C VAL A 2 -32.10 -43.96 0.04
N LYS A 3 -32.20 -42.64 -0.09
CA LYS A 3 -31.33 -41.87 -0.98
C LYS A 3 -30.37 -41.09 -0.10
N HIS A 4 -29.14 -41.60 -0.09
CA HIS A 4 -27.91 -40.91 0.28
C HIS A 4 -27.57 -39.86 -0.79
N GLU A 5 -26.69 -38.93 -0.41
CA GLU A 5 -25.89 -38.03 -1.26
C GLU A 5 -26.68 -36.85 -1.88
N ASP A 6 -26.29 -35.58 -1.75
CA ASP A 6 -24.97 -35.01 -1.51
C ASP A 6 -25.01 -33.78 -0.59
N GLU A 7 -24.08 -33.73 0.35
CA GLU A 7 -23.58 -32.49 0.93
C GLU A 7 -23.01 -31.62 -0.20
N ASN A 8 -23.50 -30.38 -0.32
CA ASN A 8 -22.80 -29.35 -1.07
C ASN A 8 -22.14 -28.36 -0.09
N PRO A 9 -20.86 -28.55 0.27
CA PRO A 9 -20.12 -27.60 1.09
C PRO A 9 -19.44 -26.57 0.19
N SER A 10 -20.21 -25.84 -0.63
CA SER A 10 -19.68 -24.77 -1.48
C SER A 10 -20.42 -23.45 -1.32
N SER A 11 -20.98 -23.19 -0.14
CA SER A 11 -21.29 -21.82 0.30
C SER A 11 -20.14 -21.30 1.18
N LEU A 12 -18.91 -21.35 0.63
CA LEU A 12 -17.85 -20.48 1.12
C LEU A 12 -18.27 -19.05 0.78
N ASN A 13 -18.96 -18.46 1.75
CA ASN A 13 -19.14 -17.03 1.93
C ASN A 13 -17.81 -16.36 1.60
N VAL A 14 -17.70 -15.83 0.38
CA VAL A 14 -16.60 -14.98 -0.04
C VAL A 14 -16.75 -13.73 0.81
N ARG A 15 -16.15 -13.78 2.01
CA ARG A 15 -15.87 -12.60 2.80
C ARG A 15 -15.12 -11.68 1.85
N SER A 16 -15.83 -10.66 1.40
CA SER A 16 -15.28 -9.53 0.68
C SER A 16 -13.97 -9.15 1.37
N SER A 17 -12.85 -9.30 0.66
CA SER A 17 -11.56 -8.86 1.18
C SER A 17 -11.68 -7.36 1.52
N PRO A 18 -11.15 -6.88 2.66
CA PRO A 18 -11.27 -5.48 3.11
C PRO A 18 -10.76 -4.44 2.09
N ILE A 19 -10.06 -4.90 1.06
CA ILE A 19 -9.44 -4.14 -0.01
C ILE A 19 -10.49 -3.56 -0.99
N SER A 20 -11.71 -4.08 -1.03
CA SER A 20 -12.74 -3.63 -1.98
C SER A 20 -13.59 -2.45 -1.50
N SER A 21 -13.62 -2.13 -0.19
CA SER A 21 -14.51 -1.11 0.37
C SER A 21 -13.84 0.23 0.65
N MET A 22 -12.52 0.35 0.53
CA MET A 22 -11.84 1.64 0.72
C MET A 22 -11.85 2.42 -0.59
N THR A 23 -12.82 3.32 -0.73
CA THR A 23 -12.81 4.33 -1.78
C THR A 23 -11.67 5.32 -1.56
N LYS A 24 -11.07 5.77 -2.67
CA LYS A 24 -9.94 6.70 -2.86
C LYS A 24 -9.73 7.82 -1.81
N ALA A 25 -10.78 8.29 -1.15
CA ALA A 25 -10.72 9.39 -0.19
C ALA A 25 -10.29 8.99 1.23
N GLU A 26 -10.43 7.71 1.64
CA GLU A 26 -10.29 7.34 3.05
C GLU A 26 -8.87 6.87 3.40
N SER A 27 -8.16 6.19 2.49
CA SER A 27 -6.82 5.64 2.79
C SER A 27 -5.73 6.71 2.89
N ASP A 28 -5.71 7.66 1.95
CA ASP A 28 -4.71 8.76 1.94
C ASP A 28 -4.91 9.70 3.13
N GLN A 29 -6.16 9.97 3.48
CA GLN A 29 -6.50 10.84 4.59
C GLN A 29 -6.12 10.23 5.94
N HIS A 30 -6.22 8.91 6.11
CA HIS A 30 -5.83 8.24 7.35
C HIS A 30 -4.31 8.29 7.57
N PHE A 31 -3.53 8.04 6.52
CA PHE A 31 -2.08 8.09 6.59
C PHE A 31 -1.58 9.50 6.94
N GLU A 32 -2.14 10.50 6.27
CA GLU A 32 -1.82 11.89 6.51
C GLU A 32 -2.21 12.37 7.90
N VAL A 33 -3.41 12.00 8.38
CA VAL A 33 -3.88 12.38 9.72
C VAL A 33 -3.01 11.74 10.80
N VAL A 34 -2.68 10.45 10.69
CA VAL A 34 -1.87 9.76 11.69
C VAL A 34 -0.50 10.42 11.81
N ILE A 35 0.20 10.65 10.70
CA ILE A 35 1.57 11.18 10.75
C ILE A 35 1.58 12.68 11.04
N LYS A 36 0.83 13.49 10.26
CA LYS A 36 0.92 14.95 10.34
C LYS A 36 0.19 15.55 11.54
N LYS A 37 -0.79 14.84 12.10
CA LYS A 37 -1.56 15.34 13.26
C LYS A 37 -1.27 14.56 14.52
N VAL A 38 -1.55 13.26 14.53
CA VAL A 38 -1.47 12.45 15.75
C VAL A 38 -0.03 12.34 16.22
N LEU A 39 0.86 11.76 15.41
CA LEU A 39 2.26 11.53 15.81
C LEU A 39 3.02 12.85 16.03
N PHE A 40 2.75 13.88 15.22
CA PHE A 40 3.33 15.20 15.47
C PHE A 40 2.90 15.79 16.81
N SER A 41 1.62 15.66 17.17
CA SER A 41 1.10 16.16 18.45
C SER A 41 1.60 15.33 19.63
N GLU A 42 1.68 14.00 19.49
CA GLU A 42 2.25 13.09 20.50
C GLU A 42 3.74 13.36 20.73
N ASN A 43 4.50 13.66 19.67
CA ASN A 43 5.91 14.04 19.77
C ASN A 43 6.07 15.30 20.63
N LYS A 44 5.30 16.35 20.32
CA LYS A 44 5.29 17.62 21.08
C LYS A 44 4.79 17.45 22.52
N LEU A 45 3.82 16.55 22.73
CA LEU A 45 3.31 16.25 24.06
C LEU A 45 4.33 15.50 24.91
N CYS A 46 5.00 14.49 24.33
CA CYS A 46 6.07 13.77 25.01
C CYS A 46 7.20 14.72 25.41
N GLU A 47 7.65 15.57 24.49
CA GLU A 47 8.66 16.61 24.77
C GLU A 47 8.20 17.54 25.91
N LYS A 48 6.96 18.03 25.87
CA LYS A 48 6.45 18.97 26.88
C LYS A 48 6.27 18.34 28.27
N VAL A 49 5.85 17.08 28.34
CA VAL A 49 5.54 16.40 29.61
C VAL A 49 6.78 15.74 30.21
N LEU A 50 7.66 15.19 29.38
CA LEU A 50 8.80 14.38 29.81
C LEU A 50 10.16 15.04 29.54
N GLY A 51 10.20 16.20 28.87
CA GLY A 51 11.45 16.90 28.51
C GLY A 51 12.26 17.37 29.71
N ASP A 52 11.59 17.77 30.80
CA ASP A 52 12.27 18.19 32.04
C ASP A 52 12.65 16.99 32.94
N PHE A 53 12.23 15.76 32.59
CA PHE A 53 12.52 14.56 33.37
C PHE A 53 13.79 13.88 32.85
N MET A 54 14.68 13.50 33.78
CA MET A 54 15.94 12.77 33.49
C MET A 54 16.73 13.39 32.33
N GLU A 55 16.92 14.72 32.39
CA GLU A 55 17.68 15.50 31.39
C GLU A 55 17.16 15.37 29.95
N GLY A 56 15.87 15.03 29.78
CA GLY A 56 15.25 14.87 28.47
C GLY A 56 15.63 13.57 27.74
N LEU A 57 16.31 12.64 28.41
CA LEU A 57 16.78 11.37 27.82
C LEU A 57 15.70 10.28 27.74
N VAL A 58 14.48 10.54 28.22
CA VAL A 58 13.43 9.51 28.32
C VAL A 58 12.27 9.76 27.36
N TRP A 59 12.02 11.02 27.02
CA TRP A 59 10.89 11.38 26.19
C TRP A 59 11.00 10.84 24.74
N PRO A 60 12.19 10.78 24.09
CA PRO A 60 12.30 10.23 22.74
C PRO A 60 11.90 8.75 22.73
N GLU A 61 12.48 7.93 23.60
CA GLU A 61 12.24 6.49 23.69
C GLU A 61 10.79 6.18 24.06
N CYS A 62 10.17 7.00 24.91
CA CYS A 62 8.76 6.91 25.23
C CYS A 62 7.88 7.17 23.99
N PHE A 63 8.17 8.26 23.27
CA PHE A 63 7.49 8.61 22.03
C PHE A 63 7.61 7.52 20.97
N ILE A 64 8.80 6.94 20.80
CA ILE A 64 9.03 5.82 19.87
C ILE A 64 8.18 4.61 20.23
N LYS A 65 8.11 4.23 21.51
CA LYS A 65 7.28 3.08 21.95
C LYS A 65 5.79 3.28 21.68
N ILE A 66 5.30 4.51 21.78
CA ILE A 66 3.90 4.85 21.45
C ILE A 66 3.70 4.78 19.94
N SER A 67 4.59 5.44 19.19
CA SER A 67 4.54 5.53 17.74
C SER A 67 4.64 4.18 17.06
N ASP A 68 5.51 3.29 17.55
CA ASP A 68 5.72 1.97 16.97
C ASP A 68 4.44 1.12 16.96
N LYS A 69 3.63 1.19 18.02
CA LYS A 69 2.34 0.49 18.09
C LYS A 69 1.33 0.98 17.05
N ILE A 70 1.38 2.26 16.71
CA ILE A 70 0.50 2.85 15.70
C ILE A 70 1.02 2.49 14.30
N LEU A 71 2.33 2.66 14.09
CA LEU A 71 2.96 2.48 12.79
C LEU A 71 3.10 1.02 12.36
N VAL A 72 3.18 0.06 13.28
CA VAL A 72 3.20 -1.37 12.92
C VAL A 72 1.92 -1.80 12.19
N VAL A 73 0.76 -1.28 12.61
CA VAL A 73 -0.52 -1.59 11.94
C VAL A 73 -0.53 -0.99 10.53
N PHE A 74 -0.02 0.23 10.40
CA PHE A 74 0.12 0.95 9.14
C PHE A 74 1.06 0.24 8.16
N PHE A 75 2.25 -0.17 8.61
CA PHE A 75 3.21 -0.86 7.75
C PHE A 75 2.63 -2.19 7.26
N ARG A 76 1.98 -2.95 8.15
CA ARG A 76 1.31 -4.21 7.77
C ARG A 76 0.21 -4.00 6.73
N PHE A 77 -0.55 -2.90 6.82
CA PHE A 77 -1.56 -2.57 5.83
C PHE A 77 -0.95 -2.29 4.46
N GLY A 78 0.07 -1.41 4.40
CA GLY A 78 0.77 -1.09 3.15
C GLY A 78 1.42 -2.32 2.51
N GLU A 79 2.08 -3.15 3.34
CA GLU A 79 2.68 -4.41 2.90
C GLU A 79 1.64 -5.41 2.35
N GLY A 80 0.47 -5.51 2.99
CA GLY A 80 -0.63 -6.34 2.53
C GLY A 80 -1.14 -5.93 1.15
N GLY A 81 -1.20 -4.62 0.90
CA GLY A 81 -1.51 -4.07 -0.42
C GLY A 81 -0.46 -4.47 -1.47
N ALA A 82 0.82 -4.27 -1.15
CA ALA A 82 1.95 -4.58 -2.01
C ALA A 82 2.08 -6.07 -2.37
N ARG A 83 1.73 -6.97 -1.42
CA ARG A 83 1.79 -8.43 -1.61
C ARG A 83 0.52 -9.04 -2.21
N SER A 84 -0.52 -8.25 -2.46
CA SER A 84 -1.77 -8.75 -3.05
C SER A 84 -1.57 -9.19 -4.52
N ARG A 85 -2.50 -10.00 -5.06
CA ARG A 85 -2.41 -10.52 -6.45
C ARG A 85 -2.07 -9.43 -7.46
N LYS A 86 -1.07 -9.65 -8.30
CA LYS A 86 -0.55 -8.68 -9.27
C LYS A 86 -1.44 -8.61 -10.51
N GLU A 87 -2.49 -7.82 -10.42
CA GLU A 87 -3.37 -7.54 -11.54
C GLU A 87 -3.04 -6.14 -12.09
N PRO A 88 -3.08 -5.92 -13.42
CA PRO A 88 -2.78 -4.61 -14.01
C PRO A 88 -3.62 -3.46 -13.42
N GLN A 89 -4.85 -3.76 -12.99
CA GLN A 89 -5.75 -2.79 -12.37
C GLN A 89 -5.27 -2.26 -11.00
N LYS A 90 -4.31 -2.94 -10.36
CA LYS A 90 -3.77 -2.56 -9.06
C LYS A 90 -2.53 -1.66 -9.17
N LEU A 91 -1.94 -1.52 -10.36
CA LEU A 91 -0.79 -0.65 -10.56
C LEU A 91 -1.10 0.78 -10.10
N PHE A 92 -2.23 1.34 -10.54
CA PHE A 92 -2.63 2.70 -10.15
C PHE A 92 -2.76 2.84 -8.63
N LYS A 93 -3.32 1.84 -7.94
CA LYS A 93 -3.44 1.87 -6.47
C LYS A 93 -2.08 1.81 -5.77
N LEU A 94 -1.13 1.02 -6.30
CA LEU A 94 0.23 0.98 -5.75
C LEU A 94 0.95 2.33 -5.93
N LEU A 95 0.77 2.98 -7.09
CA LEU A 95 1.33 4.30 -7.37
C LEU A 95 0.67 5.40 -6.52
N GLU A 96 -0.65 5.32 -6.28
CA GLU A 96 -1.35 6.21 -5.34
C GLU A 96 -0.78 6.08 -3.93
N VAL A 97 -0.57 4.84 -3.44
CA VAL A 97 0.08 4.61 -2.13
C VAL A 97 1.51 5.15 -2.11
N PHE A 98 2.28 4.96 -3.18
CA PHE A 98 3.64 5.49 -3.27
C PHE A 98 3.66 7.02 -3.19
N GLU A 99 2.77 7.69 -3.93
CA GLU A 99 2.63 9.15 -3.88
C GLU A 99 2.32 9.63 -2.46
N SER A 100 1.45 8.92 -1.74
CA SER A 100 1.15 9.19 -0.34
C SER A 100 2.36 8.98 0.57
N LEU A 101 3.15 7.92 0.38
CA LEU A 101 4.39 7.72 1.14
C LEU A 101 5.40 8.85 0.90
N GLU A 102 5.63 9.25 -0.35
CA GLU A 102 6.55 10.35 -0.68
C GLU A 102 6.14 11.68 -0.03
N LYS A 103 4.84 11.98 0.04
CA LYS A 103 4.32 13.16 0.77
C LYS A 103 4.56 13.10 2.28
N LEU A 104 4.69 11.92 2.86
CA LEU A 104 4.83 11.70 4.31
C LEU A 104 6.27 11.54 4.76
N LYS A 105 7.15 11.11 3.84
CA LYS A 105 8.60 10.98 4.04
C LYS A 105 9.25 12.15 4.80
N PRO A 106 9.04 13.44 4.43
CA PRO A 106 9.66 14.55 5.17
C PRO A 106 9.16 14.62 6.62
N HIS A 107 7.88 14.36 6.86
CA HIS A 107 7.30 14.37 8.21
C HIS A 107 7.80 13.22 9.07
N ILE A 108 7.94 12.01 8.49
CA ILE A 108 8.55 10.87 9.19
C ILE A 108 9.99 11.21 9.58
N SER A 109 10.77 11.76 8.65
CA SER A 109 12.17 12.12 8.91
C SER A 109 12.30 13.19 10.00
N GLN A 110 11.37 14.13 10.05
CA GLN A 110 11.32 15.18 11.06
C GLN A 110 10.88 14.66 12.44
N ILE A 111 9.83 13.84 12.49
CA ILE A 111 9.24 13.35 13.74
C ILE A 111 10.14 12.30 14.41
N PHE A 112 10.82 11.49 13.61
CA PHE A 112 11.65 10.37 14.04
C PHE A 112 13.14 10.65 13.83
N GLU A 113 13.54 11.91 14.00
CA GLU A 113 14.95 12.32 13.92
C GLU A 113 15.77 11.68 15.07
N GLY A 114 17.02 11.33 14.77
CA GLY A 114 17.95 10.75 15.76
C GLY A 114 17.92 9.23 15.84
N GLU A 115 18.74 8.69 16.74
CA GLU A 115 18.93 7.25 16.92
C GLU A 115 17.64 6.52 17.34
N PRO A 116 16.83 7.02 18.29
CA PRO A 116 15.63 6.30 18.74
C PRO A 116 14.60 6.05 17.62
N GLY A 117 14.52 6.96 16.63
CA GLY A 117 13.59 6.88 15.51
C GLY A 117 14.11 6.12 14.27
N ALA A 118 15.37 5.68 14.28
CA ALA A 118 16.03 5.13 13.09
C ALA A 118 15.37 3.86 12.54
N ASP A 119 14.85 2.99 13.42
CA ASP A 119 14.15 1.76 13.03
C ASP A 119 12.84 2.07 12.27
N ILE A 120 12.05 3.02 12.77
CA ILE A 120 10.80 3.46 12.12
C ILE A 120 11.10 4.03 10.73
N CYS A 121 12.12 4.89 10.62
CA CYS A 121 12.56 5.44 9.33
C CYS A 121 13.01 4.34 8.35
N THR A 122 13.63 3.28 8.87
CA THR A 122 14.07 2.14 8.05
C THR A 122 12.90 1.33 7.53
N ARG A 123 11.95 0.94 8.39
CA ARG A 123 10.72 0.25 7.99
C ARG A 123 9.88 1.05 7.00
N PHE A 124 9.84 2.38 7.16
CA PHE A 124 9.18 3.26 6.18
C PHE A 124 9.82 3.15 4.80
N ARG A 125 11.15 3.23 4.71
CA ARG A 125 11.89 3.06 3.44
C ARG A 125 11.73 1.66 2.85
N GLU A 126 11.66 0.62 3.69
CA GLU A 126 11.42 -0.74 3.23
C GLU A 126 10.03 -0.90 2.61
N LEU A 127 9.01 -0.26 3.20
CA LEU A 127 7.68 -0.22 2.60
C LEU A 127 7.69 0.52 1.25
N GLU A 128 8.37 1.67 1.15
CA GLU A 128 8.53 2.39 -0.13
C GLU A 128 9.13 1.48 -1.21
N LYS A 129 10.24 0.80 -0.88
CA LYS A 129 10.90 -0.16 -1.78
C LYS A 129 9.97 -1.29 -2.20
N LEU A 130 9.23 -1.87 -1.26
CA LEU A 130 8.30 -2.95 -1.54
C LEU A 130 7.20 -2.52 -2.51
N ILE A 131 6.69 -1.30 -2.38
CA ILE A 131 5.68 -0.73 -3.28
C ILE A 131 6.26 -0.49 -4.68
N ILE A 132 7.48 0.04 -4.78
CA ILE A 132 8.20 0.23 -6.05
C ILE A 132 8.43 -1.11 -6.74
N ASP A 133 8.91 -2.12 -6.01
CA ASP A 133 9.16 -3.46 -6.53
C ASP A 133 7.86 -4.14 -7.00
N ALA A 134 6.78 -4.00 -6.24
CA ALA A 134 5.47 -4.53 -6.62
C ALA A 134 4.95 -3.86 -7.90
N SER A 135 5.06 -2.54 -8.00
CA SER A 135 4.65 -1.77 -9.18
C SER A 135 5.46 -2.16 -10.42
N SER A 136 6.78 -2.29 -10.27
CA SER A 136 7.69 -2.69 -11.35
C SER A 136 7.37 -4.09 -11.87
N LYS A 137 7.02 -5.03 -10.97
CA LYS A 137 6.58 -6.38 -11.37
C LYS A 137 5.27 -6.37 -12.15
N VAL A 138 4.30 -5.54 -11.75
CA VAL A 138 3.03 -5.42 -12.47
C VAL A 138 3.25 -4.83 -13.87
N LEU A 139 4.11 -3.82 -14.00
CA LEU A 139 4.49 -3.23 -15.29
C LEU A 139 5.16 -4.27 -16.20
N TRP A 140 6.11 -5.04 -15.67
CA TRP A 140 6.80 -6.09 -16.41
C TRP A 140 5.85 -7.20 -16.87
N GLU A 141 4.96 -7.67 -15.99
CA GLU A 141 3.95 -8.68 -16.34
C GLU A 141 2.96 -8.16 -17.41
N PHE A 142 2.65 -6.87 -17.39
CA PHE A 142 1.82 -6.23 -18.41
C PHE A 142 2.52 -6.14 -19.77
N GLU A 143 3.80 -5.76 -19.80
CA GLU A 143 4.63 -5.74 -21.00
C GLU A 143 4.71 -7.13 -21.65
N LEU A 144 4.98 -8.17 -20.86
CA LEU A 144 5.02 -9.55 -21.36
C LEU A 144 3.68 -10.01 -21.96
N GLN A 145 2.55 -9.60 -21.36
CA GLN A 145 1.22 -9.89 -21.91
C GLN A 145 0.96 -9.18 -23.24
N ILE A 146 1.55 -7.99 -23.44
CA ILE A 146 1.45 -7.26 -24.71
C ILE A 146 2.27 -7.98 -25.79
N GLU A 147 3.53 -8.29 -25.53
CA GLU A 147 4.42 -8.99 -26.47
C GLU A 147 3.83 -10.35 -26.89
N GLY A 148 3.41 -11.17 -25.92
CA GLY A 148 2.82 -12.48 -26.21
C GLY A 148 1.49 -12.44 -26.99
N ASN A 149 0.74 -11.33 -26.94
CA ASN A 149 -0.47 -11.15 -27.76
C ASN A 149 -0.17 -10.61 -29.17
N ILE A 150 0.97 -9.94 -29.37
CA ILE A 150 1.40 -9.43 -30.68
C ILE A 150 1.91 -10.57 -31.56
N ASP A 151 2.68 -11.49 -30.99
CA ASP A 151 3.35 -12.55 -31.74
C ASP A 151 2.41 -13.70 -32.19
N GLY A 152 1.19 -13.77 -31.64
CA GLY A 152 0.27 -14.88 -31.85
C GLY A 152 -0.81 -14.70 -32.93
N LEU A 153 -1.01 -13.48 -33.46
CA LEU A 153 -2.14 -13.19 -34.36
C LEU A 153 -1.67 -12.66 -35.73
N PRO A 154 -2.06 -13.29 -36.87
CA PRO A 154 -1.85 -12.67 -38.17
C PRO A 154 -2.58 -11.33 -38.25
N PRO A 155 -2.06 -10.35 -39.01
CA PRO A 155 -2.73 -9.07 -39.20
C PRO A 155 -4.17 -9.29 -39.68
N PRO A 156 -5.16 -8.58 -39.12
CA PRO A 156 -6.54 -8.67 -39.58
C PRO A 156 -6.62 -8.36 -41.08
N GLN A 157 -7.26 -9.25 -41.85
CA GLN A 157 -7.34 -9.14 -43.32
C GLN A 157 -8.11 -7.90 -43.79
N ASP A 158 -8.95 -7.34 -42.93
CA ASP A 158 -9.73 -6.12 -43.15
C ASP A 158 -8.95 -4.83 -42.84
N GLY A 159 -7.67 -4.93 -42.47
CA GLY A 159 -6.86 -3.78 -42.05
C GLY A 159 -7.32 -3.17 -40.71
N SER A 160 -8.25 -3.83 -40.01
CA SER A 160 -8.66 -3.40 -38.69
C SER A 160 -7.48 -3.54 -37.72
N VAL A 161 -7.27 -2.54 -36.87
CA VAL A 161 -6.18 -2.65 -35.89
C VAL A 161 -6.48 -3.83 -34.94
N PRO A 162 -5.50 -4.71 -34.64
CA PRO A 162 -5.67 -5.85 -33.73
C PRO A 162 -6.28 -5.45 -32.38
N LYS A 163 -7.04 -6.34 -31.73
CA LYS A 163 -7.76 -6.08 -30.46
C LYS A 163 -6.87 -5.61 -29.29
N LEU A 164 -5.55 -5.60 -29.47
CA LEU A 164 -4.54 -5.08 -28.54
C LEU A 164 -4.76 -3.61 -28.16
N LYS A 165 -5.32 -2.79 -29.06
CA LYS A 165 -5.68 -1.39 -28.73
C LYS A 165 -6.69 -1.28 -27.59
N ASN A 166 -7.49 -2.31 -27.28
CA ASN A 166 -8.38 -2.28 -26.12
C ASN A 166 -7.65 -2.50 -24.78
N LEU A 167 -6.43 -3.04 -24.78
CA LEU A 167 -5.60 -3.19 -23.58
C LEU A 167 -4.78 -1.93 -23.31
N ILE A 168 -4.29 -1.27 -24.37
CA ILE A 168 -3.41 -0.09 -24.30
C ILE A 168 -4.22 1.23 -24.22
N PHE A 169 -5.39 1.30 -24.90
CA PHE A 169 -6.24 2.51 -24.94
C PHE A 169 -7.53 2.39 -24.12
N LYS A 170 -7.68 1.40 -23.23
CA LYS A 170 -8.76 1.46 -22.24
C LYS A 170 -8.44 2.61 -21.29
N LYS A 171 -9.00 3.79 -21.64
CA LYS A 171 -9.11 4.96 -20.77
C LYS A 171 -9.38 4.47 -19.35
N PRO A 172 -8.61 4.88 -18.33
CA PRO A 172 -9.04 4.69 -16.97
C PRO A 172 -10.40 5.38 -16.85
N LEU A 173 -11.46 4.60 -16.65
CA LEU A 173 -12.72 5.12 -16.15
C LEU A 173 -12.42 5.55 -14.71
N PHE A 174 -11.98 6.80 -14.57
CA PHE A 174 -12.20 7.57 -13.36
C PHE A 174 -13.67 7.96 -13.29
#